data_AF-A0A925AN82-F1
#
_entry.id   AF-A0A925AN82-F1
#
_cell.length_a   1.000
_cell.length_b   1.000
_cell.length_c   1.000
_cell.angle_alpha   90.00
_cell.angle_beta   90.00
_cell.angle_gamma   90.00
#
_symmetry.space_group_name_H-M   'P 1'
#
loop_
_entity.id
_entity.type
_entity.pdbx_description
1 polymer ?
#
loop_
_entity_poly.entity_id
_entity_poly.type
_entity_poly.pdbx_seq_one_letter_code
_entity_poly.pdbx_strand_id
1 'polypeptide(L)'
;ATEQVRNELYAMVRTVVPQAGKYRILGDVGLRVGEGGALEFDQDKFTQAYATDPASVEALFTNAGNAIADTTKLGLLNRGTGVQLAVSGGADFQAKLRDGSTLDVSLAGNETLGQVVASINAASPNKLRAEITDDGRIKLSDLTAGATTFALTQLNASQAIFDLGISVTQADGVITGRVLKIDNAINSITGGIGVAMQQKFNKLIDPVNGVLTRQNKTLDDRTTDYNARMEQLDTLLASKRLRLEKQFSALESSLSQLQGQQRSLGSIQTISANR
;
A
#
# COMPACT_ATOMS: atom_id res chain seq x y z
N ALA A 1 -17.53 0.20 7.12
CA ALA A 1 -16.20 0.53 7.69
C ALA A 1 -15.76 -0.51 8.73
N THR A 2 -16.50 -0.72 9.82
CA THR A 2 -16.13 -1.65 10.91
C THR A 2 -15.92 -3.10 10.48
N GLU A 3 -16.80 -3.68 9.66
CA GLU A 3 -16.62 -5.05 9.15
C GLU A 3 -15.41 -5.18 8.19
N GLN A 4 -15.12 -4.15 7.40
CA GLN A 4 -13.93 -4.14 6.53
C GLN A 4 -12.64 -4.08 7.34
N VAL A 5 -12.57 -3.19 8.33
CA VAL A 5 -11.40 -3.09 9.23
C VAL A 5 -11.21 -4.39 10.00
N ARG A 6 -12.30 -5.02 10.47
CA ARG A 6 -12.24 -6.30 11.17
C ARG A 6 -11.68 -7.41 10.27
N ASN A 7 -12.22 -7.58 9.06
CA ASN A 7 -11.74 -8.59 8.12
C ASN A 7 -10.28 -8.36 7.71
N GLU A 8 -9.86 -7.10 7.60
CA GLU A 8 -8.47 -6.75 7.31
C GLU A 8 -7.51 -7.08 8.46
N LEU A 9 -7.91 -6.85 9.72
CA LEU A 9 -7.13 -7.24 10.89
C LEU A 9 -7.00 -8.78 11.01
N TYR A 10 -8.06 -9.52 10.70
CA TYR A 10 -8.00 -10.99 10.68
C TYR A 10 -7.08 -11.52 9.57
N ALA A 11 -7.12 -10.93 8.37
CA ALA A 11 -6.23 -11.30 7.28
C ALA A 11 -4.76 -11.02 7.62
N MET A 12 -4.51 -9.97 8.40
CA MET A 12 -3.17 -9.56 8.81
C MET A 12 -2.50 -10.54 9.78
N VAL A 13 -3.23 -11.03 10.78
CA VAL A 13 -2.66 -12.02 11.74
C VAL A 13 -2.37 -13.36 11.08
N ARG A 14 -3.07 -13.67 9.98
CA ARG A 14 -2.83 -14.87 9.16
C ARG A 14 -1.87 -14.64 7.99
N THR A 15 -1.30 -13.44 7.87
CA THR A 15 -0.34 -13.15 6.81
C THR A 15 0.92 -13.97 7.04
N VAL A 16 1.28 -14.77 6.02
CA VAL A 16 2.54 -15.49 5.98
C VAL A 16 3.62 -14.54 5.48
N VAL A 17 4.68 -14.36 6.25
CA VAL A 17 5.92 -13.69 5.89
C VAL A 17 6.93 -14.76 5.49
N PRO A 18 7.13 -15.02 4.18
CA PRO A 18 8.03 -16.09 3.74
C PRO A 18 9.49 -15.87 4.15
N GLN A 19 9.85 -14.60 4.40
CA GLN A 19 11.21 -14.11 4.59
C GLN A 19 11.60 -13.90 6.05
N ALA A 20 10.83 -14.47 6.97
CA ALA A 20 11.08 -14.38 8.41
C ALA A 20 11.78 -15.63 8.98
N GLY A 21 12.39 -16.43 8.10
CA GLY A 21 13.13 -17.63 8.48
C GLY A 21 12.21 -18.71 9.06
N LYS A 22 12.52 -19.14 10.29
CA LYS A 22 11.80 -20.24 10.98
C LYS A 22 10.36 -19.88 11.33
N TYR A 23 10.11 -18.61 11.65
CA TYR A 23 8.81 -18.11 12.11
C TYR A 23 8.17 -17.31 10.99
N ARG A 24 7.05 -17.77 10.42
CA ARG A 24 6.48 -17.18 9.20
C ARG A 24 5.12 -16.54 9.44
N ILE A 25 4.47 -16.82 10.57
CA ILE A 25 3.20 -16.20 10.97
C ILE A 25 3.28 -15.73 12.42
N LEU A 26 2.44 -14.77 12.81
CA LEU A 26 2.34 -14.32 14.22
C LEU A 26 2.06 -15.49 15.18
N GLY A 27 1.31 -16.49 14.73
CA GLY A 27 1.00 -17.68 15.53
C GLY A 27 2.22 -18.51 15.93
N ASP A 28 3.32 -18.45 15.16
CA ASP A 28 4.53 -19.22 15.45
C ASP A 28 5.29 -18.63 16.65
N VAL A 29 5.18 -17.33 16.86
CA VAL A 29 5.79 -16.61 17.99
C VAL A 29 4.81 -16.40 19.15
N GLY A 30 3.62 -17.00 19.12
CA GLY A 30 2.65 -16.92 20.23
C GLY A 30 1.67 -15.76 20.18
N LEU A 31 1.56 -15.05 19.05
CA LEU A 31 0.51 -14.04 18.84
C LEU A 31 -0.61 -14.62 17.97
N ARG A 32 -1.84 -14.69 18.48
CA ARG A 32 -2.98 -15.22 17.72
C ARG A 32 -4.24 -14.41 17.94
N VAL A 33 -5.23 -14.58 17.05
CA VAL A 33 -6.58 -14.06 17.29
C VAL A 33 -7.40 -15.13 18.00
N GLY A 34 -7.88 -14.79 19.19
CA GLY A 34 -8.75 -15.59 20.03
C GLY A 34 -10.23 -15.47 19.70
N GLU A 35 -11.06 -15.99 20.60
CA GLU A 35 -12.51 -15.91 20.48
C GLU A 35 -12.99 -14.44 20.51
N GLY A 36 -13.96 -14.10 19.67
CA GLY A 36 -14.46 -12.71 19.56
C GLY A 36 -13.53 -11.71 18.88
N GLY A 37 -12.36 -12.13 18.39
CA GLY A 37 -11.42 -11.25 17.67
C GLY A 37 -10.38 -10.55 18.54
N ALA A 38 -10.25 -10.96 19.80
CA ALA A 38 -9.20 -10.45 20.69
C ALA A 38 -7.83 -10.97 20.28
N LEU A 39 -6.80 -10.13 20.39
CA LEU A 39 -5.42 -10.59 20.27
C LEU A 39 -5.01 -11.28 21.57
N GLU A 40 -4.54 -12.52 21.46
CA GLU A 40 -4.01 -13.30 22.58
C GLU A 40 -2.50 -13.46 22.42
N PHE A 41 -1.77 -13.25 23.52
CA PHE A 41 -0.32 -13.32 23.59
C PHE A 41 0.12 -14.42 24.54
N ASP A 42 0.84 -15.40 24.00
CA ASP A 42 1.51 -16.47 24.74
C ASP A 42 2.95 -16.07 25.03
N GLN A 43 3.19 -15.57 26.24
CA GLN A 43 4.49 -15.06 26.67
C GLN A 43 5.56 -16.14 26.69
N ASP A 44 5.23 -17.37 27.07
CA ASP A 44 6.20 -18.46 27.18
C ASP A 44 6.67 -18.89 25.79
N LYS A 45 5.72 -19.03 24.86
CA LYS A 45 6.02 -19.35 23.46
C LYS A 45 6.82 -18.24 22.78
N PHE A 46 6.48 -16.97 23.02
CA PHE A 46 7.25 -15.84 22.48
C PHE A 46 8.68 -15.83 23.03
N THR A 47 8.83 -16.02 24.34
CA THR A 47 10.14 -16.07 25.01
C THR A 47 10.99 -17.22 24.47
N GLN A 48 10.39 -18.40 24.28
CA GLN A 48 11.06 -19.55 23.68
C GLN A 48 11.46 -19.29 22.23
N ALA A 49 10.58 -18.67 21.43
CA ALA A 49 10.87 -18.33 20.05
C ALA A 49 12.04 -17.34 19.94
N TYR A 50 12.01 -16.30 20.77
CA TYR A 50 13.09 -15.30 20.84
C TYR A 50 14.40 -15.91 21.32
N ALA A 51 14.39 -16.79 22.33
CA ALA A 51 15.61 -17.47 22.78
C ALA A 51 16.18 -18.44 21.73
N THR A 52 15.32 -19.02 20.89
CA THR A 52 15.74 -20.00 19.87
C THR A 52 16.34 -19.32 18.64
N ASP A 53 15.70 -18.26 18.14
CA ASP A 53 16.15 -17.53 16.95
C ASP A 53 15.63 -16.08 16.97
N PRO A 54 16.36 -15.16 17.64
CA PRO A 54 15.99 -13.75 17.72
C PRO A 54 15.89 -13.08 16.34
N ALA A 55 16.75 -13.49 15.39
CA ALA A 55 16.81 -12.88 14.06
C ALA A 55 15.56 -13.22 13.23
N SER A 56 15.09 -14.47 13.27
CA SER A 56 13.82 -14.85 12.64
C SER A 56 12.63 -14.11 13.26
N VAL A 57 12.62 -13.91 14.59
CA VAL A 57 11.54 -13.13 15.26
C VAL A 57 11.59 -11.67 14.80
N GLU A 58 12.76 -11.04 14.75
CA GLU A 58 12.91 -9.67 14.25
C GLU A 58 12.42 -9.56 12.80
N ALA A 59 12.89 -10.44 11.92
CA ALA A 59 12.50 -10.46 10.51
C ALA A 59 10.98 -10.64 10.32
N LEU A 60 10.30 -11.39 11.19
CA LEU A 60 8.83 -11.50 11.16
C LEU A 60 8.13 -10.16 11.29
N PHE A 61 8.68 -9.21 12.06
CA PHE A 61 8.06 -7.91 12.29
C PHE A 61 8.60 -6.80 11.39
N THR A 62 9.91 -6.78 11.14
CA THR A 62 10.61 -5.63 10.57
C THR A 62 10.94 -5.78 9.09
N ASN A 63 10.80 -6.97 8.50
CA ASN A 63 11.23 -7.20 7.13
C ASN A 63 10.56 -6.19 6.18
N ALA A 64 11.37 -5.38 5.52
CA ALA A 64 10.85 -4.35 4.63
C ALA A 64 10.12 -5.06 3.48
N GLY A 65 8.86 -4.69 3.23
CA GLY A 65 7.95 -5.30 2.23
C GLY A 65 8.40 -5.44 0.77
N ASN A 66 9.67 -5.12 0.52
CA ASN A 66 10.36 -5.10 -0.75
C ASN A 66 11.64 -5.96 -0.73
N ALA A 67 11.90 -6.73 0.33
CA ALA A 67 13.04 -7.64 0.37
C ALA A 67 12.85 -8.73 -0.68
N ILE A 68 13.63 -8.65 -1.76
CA ILE A 68 13.83 -9.75 -2.69
C ILE A 68 14.37 -10.96 -1.92
N ALA A 69 14.05 -12.16 -2.40
CA ALA A 69 14.44 -13.40 -1.77
C ALA A 69 14.87 -14.44 -2.79
N ASP A 70 15.39 -15.56 -2.31
CA ASP A 70 15.79 -16.70 -3.14
C ASP A 70 14.63 -17.19 -4.04
N THR A 71 13.38 -17.10 -3.58
CA THR A 71 12.19 -17.50 -4.34
C THR A 71 11.68 -16.43 -5.30
N THR A 72 12.25 -15.21 -5.29
CA THR A 72 11.81 -14.12 -6.15
C THR A 72 12.16 -14.45 -7.60
N LYS A 73 11.14 -14.49 -8.45
CA LYS A 73 11.30 -14.77 -9.88
C LYS A 73 12.05 -13.65 -10.58
N LEU A 74 12.97 -14.00 -11.47
CA LEU A 74 13.77 -13.05 -12.24
C LEU A 74 12.90 -12.12 -13.09
N GLY A 75 11.81 -12.63 -13.67
CA GLY A 75 10.86 -11.84 -14.48
C GLY A 75 10.11 -10.74 -13.71
N LEU A 76 10.07 -10.80 -12.37
CA LEU A 76 9.42 -9.77 -11.56
C LEU A 76 10.38 -8.62 -11.19
N LEU A 77 11.68 -8.81 -11.40
CA LEU A 77 12.71 -7.84 -11.07
C LEU A 77 12.70 -6.65 -12.04
N ASN A 78 13.42 -5.60 -11.67
CA ASN A 78 13.54 -4.37 -12.44
C ASN A 78 12.19 -3.74 -12.81
N ARG A 79 11.25 -3.74 -11.87
CA ARG A 79 9.87 -3.29 -12.12
C ARG A 79 9.21 -4.08 -13.27
N GLY A 80 9.39 -5.40 -13.26
CA GLY A 80 8.70 -6.30 -14.17
C GLY A 80 9.34 -6.37 -15.57
N THR A 81 10.40 -5.61 -15.82
CA THR A 81 11.23 -5.78 -17.02
C THR A 81 12.01 -7.11 -16.99
N GLY A 82 12.26 -7.64 -15.80
CA GLY A 82 12.95 -8.90 -15.59
C GLY A 82 14.47 -8.78 -15.63
N VAL A 83 15.14 -9.93 -15.77
CA VAL A 83 16.59 -10.05 -15.99
C VAL A 83 16.78 -10.75 -17.33
N GLN A 84 17.48 -10.11 -18.25
CA GLN A 84 17.73 -10.66 -19.59
C GLN A 84 19.01 -11.49 -19.59
N LEU A 85 18.84 -12.80 -19.80
CA LEU A 85 19.91 -13.79 -19.83
C LEU A 85 20.44 -14.01 -21.26
N ALA A 86 21.57 -14.72 -21.38
CA ALA A 86 22.14 -15.12 -22.67
C ALA A 86 21.18 -16.02 -23.46
N VAL A 87 20.98 -15.70 -24.75
CA VAL A 87 19.93 -16.29 -25.60
C VAL A 87 20.21 -17.75 -26.00
N SER A 88 21.47 -18.20 -25.91
CA SER A 88 21.93 -19.51 -26.41
C SER A 88 22.50 -20.44 -25.34
N GLY A 89 22.23 -20.18 -24.06
CA GLY A 89 22.80 -20.97 -22.95
C GLY A 89 24.29 -20.72 -22.70
N GLY A 90 24.92 -19.83 -23.47
CA GLY A 90 26.28 -19.36 -23.25
C GLY A 90 26.42 -18.65 -21.89
N ALA A 91 27.66 -18.47 -21.43
CA ALA A 91 27.92 -17.72 -20.21
C ALA A 91 27.38 -16.29 -20.30
N ASP A 92 26.73 -15.82 -19.24
CA ASP A 92 26.16 -14.48 -19.15
C ASP A 92 27.25 -13.44 -18.88
N PHE A 93 28.25 -13.83 -18.10
CA PHE A 93 29.37 -12.96 -17.77
C PHE A 93 30.63 -13.75 -17.43
N GLN A 94 31.77 -13.08 -17.54
CA GLN A 94 33.05 -13.56 -17.04
C GLN A 94 33.45 -12.75 -15.80
N ALA A 95 33.79 -13.43 -14.73
CA ALA A 95 34.38 -12.86 -13.53
C ALA A 95 35.90 -13.00 -13.60
N LYS A 96 36.61 -11.87 -13.60
CA LYS A 96 38.06 -11.82 -13.44
C LYS A 96 38.39 -11.58 -11.97
N LEU A 97 39.06 -12.54 -11.34
CA LEU A 97 39.37 -12.55 -9.91
C LEU A 97 40.71 -11.87 -9.60
N ARG A 98 41.00 -11.70 -8.30
CA ARG A 98 42.21 -11.09 -7.74
C ARG A 98 43.47 -11.95 -7.88
N ASP A 99 43.33 -13.27 -8.01
CA ASP A 99 44.41 -14.20 -8.34
C ASP A 99 44.77 -14.19 -9.84
N GLY A 100 44.08 -13.39 -10.65
CA GLY A 100 44.26 -13.28 -12.10
C GLY A 100 43.49 -14.34 -12.91
N SER A 101 42.82 -15.29 -12.27
CA SER A 101 41.98 -16.28 -12.95
C SER A 101 40.67 -15.67 -13.45
N THR A 102 40.12 -16.26 -14.51
CA THR A 102 38.85 -15.87 -15.11
C THR A 102 37.86 -17.03 -15.04
N LEU A 103 36.60 -16.71 -14.72
CA LEU A 103 35.53 -17.67 -14.57
C LEU A 103 34.33 -17.25 -15.41
N ASP A 104 33.88 -18.12 -16.30
CA ASP A 104 32.66 -17.89 -17.07
C ASP A 104 31.46 -18.43 -16.28
N VAL A 105 30.46 -17.58 -16.04
CA VAL A 105 29.25 -17.92 -15.28
C VAL A 105 28.05 -17.92 -16.22
N SER A 106 27.34 -19.05 -16.27
CA SER A 106 26.06 -19.17 -16.96
C SER A 106 24.91 -19.16 -15.96
N LEU A 107 23.89 -18.37 -16.26
CA LEU A 107 22.63 -18.26 -15.53
C LEU A 107 21.47 -18.90 -16.32
N ALA A 108 21.78 -19.59 -17.43
CA ALA A 108 20.77 -20.20 -18.28
C ALA A 108 19.93 -21.24 -17.52
N GLY A 109 18.61 -21.19 -17.71
CA GLY A 109 17.66 -22.05 -17.01
C GLY A 109 17.26 -21.57 -15.61
N ASN A 110 17.83 -20.47 -15.11
CA ASN A 110 17.44 -19.91 -13.82
C ASN A 110 16.13 -19.11 -13.94
N GLU A 111 15.16 -19.41 -13.07
CA GLU A 111 13.89 -18.70 -12.97
C GLU A 111 13.83 -17.74 -11.79
N THR A 112 14.68 -17.96 -10.78
CA THR A 112 14.65 -17.26 -9.48
C THR A 112 16.02 -16.73 -9.07
N LEU A 113 16.03 -15.73 -8.18
CA LEU A 113 17.27 -15.19 -7.61
C LEU A 113 18.09 -16.22 -6.85
N GLY A 114 17.44 -17.14 -6.13
CA GLY A 114 18.12 -18.21 -5.41
C GLY A 114 18.87 -19.13 -6.36
N GLN A 115 18.27 -19.46 -7.51
CA GLN A 115 18.96 -20.22 -8.56
C GLN A 115 20.13 -19.42 -9.15
N VAL A 116 20.00 -18.10 -9.35
CA VAL A 116 21.11 -17.25 -9.79
C VAL A 116 22.26 -17.29 -8.80
N VAL A 117 21.99 -17.07 -7.52
CA VAL A 117 23.01 -17.12 -6.46
C VAL A 117 23.66 -18.51 -6.41
N ALA A 118 22.86 -19.57 -6.50
CA ALA A 118 23.35 -20.94 -6.53
C ALA A 118 24.26 -21.21 -7.75
N SER A 119 23.88 -20.78 -8.95
CA SER A 119 24.71 -20.93 -10.16
C SER A 119 26.04 -20.18 -10.05
N ILE A 120 26.04 -18.97 -9.49
CA ILE A 120 27.27 -18.20 -9.28
C ILE A 120 28.19 -18.92 -8.28
N ASN A 121 27.64 -19.39 -7.16
CA ASN A 121 28.39 -20.13 -6.15
C ASN A 121 28.89 -21.49 -6.67
N ALA A 122 28.12 -22.15 -7.53
CA ALA A 122 28.50 -23.43 -8.15
C ALA A 122 29.61 -23.26 -9.19
N ALA A 123 29.70 -22.10 -9.85
CA ALA A 123 30.75 -21.83 -10.85
C ALA A 123 32.16 -21.87 -10.23
N SER A 124 32.33 -21.37 -8.99
CA SER A 124 33.58 -21.59 -8.24
C SER A 124 33.40 -21.48 -6.72
N PRO A 125 33.07 -22.58 -6.02
CA PRO A 125 32.73 -22.57 -4.60
C PRO A 125 33.84 -22.02 -3.67
N ASN A 126 35.10 -22.15 -4.07
CA ASN A 126 36.26 -21.77 -3.27
C ASN A 126 36.82 -20.39 -3.62
N LYS A 127 36.35 -19.78 -4.71
CA LYS A 127 36.93 -18.52 -5.22
C LYS A 127 35.92 -17.38 -5.30
N LEU A 128 34.65 -17.67 -5.51
CA LEU A 128 33.60 -16.67 -5.65
C LEU A 128 32.42 -17.02 -4.76
N ARG A 129 31.95 -16.05 -3.98
CA ARG A 129 30.75 -16.18 -3.16
C ARG A 129 29.73 -15.11 -3.49
N ALA A 130 28.51 -15.53 -3.81
CA ALA A 130 27.34 -14.70 -4.01
C ALA A 130 26.37 -14.84 -2.83
N GLU A 131 25.78 -13.72 -2.41
CA GLU A 131 24.74 -13.65 -1.41
C GLU A 131 23.71 -12.55 -1.75
N ILE A 132 22.46 -12.76 -1.34
CA ILE A 132 21.43 -11.71 -1.30
C ILE A 132 21.55 -11.04 0.07
N THR A 133 21.76 -9.73 0.09
CA THR A 133 21.76 -8.96 1.34
C THR A 133 20.33 -8.71 1.81
N ASP A 134 20.13 -8.49 3.12
CA ASP A 134 18.82 -8.17 3.71
C ASP A 134 18.17 -6.92 3.08
N ASP A 135 18.98 -5.98 2.58
CA ASP A 135 18.55 -4.77 1.86
C ASP A 135 18.11 -5.02 0.40
N GLY A 136 18.11 -6.27 -0.04
CA GLY A 136 17.71 -6.67 -1.38
C GLY A 136 18.70 -6.28 -2.49
N ARG A 137 19.98 -6.56 -2.26
CA ARG A 137 21.08 -6.42 -3.24
C ARG A 137 21.76 -7.75 -3.45
N ILE A 138 22.41 -7.92 -4.59
CA ILE A 138 23.35 -9.02 -4.80
C ILE A 138 24.75 -8.54 -4.39
N LYS A 139 25.40 -9.28 -3.50
CA LYS A 139 26.78 -9.07 -3.11
C LYS A 139 27.62 -10.26 -3.59
N LEU A 140 28.71 -9.95 -4.28
CA LEU A 140 29.71 -10.91 -4.75
C LEU A 140 31.02 -10.63 -4.02
N SER A 141 31.62 -11.66 -3.46
CA SER A 141 32.90 -11.59 -2.75
C SER A 141 33.89 -12.54 -3.41
N ASP A 142 35.01 -11.99 -3.86
CA ASP A 142 36.17 -12.75 -4.30
C ASP A 142 36.93 -13.25 -3.08
N LEU A 143 37.06 -14.57 -2.96
CA LEU A 143 37.74 -15.25 -1.86
C LEU A 143 39.23 -15.49 -2.15
N THR A 144 39.71 -15.07 -3.31
CA THR A 144 41.10 -15.23 -3.72
C THR A 144 41.99 -14.08 -3.24
N ALA A 145 43.27 -14.38 -3.01
CA ALA A 145 44.26 -13.39 -2.68
C ALA A 145 45.02 -12.96 -3.94
N GLY A 146 45.18 -11.64 -4.11
CA GLY A 146 46.05 -11.08 -5.15
C GLY A 146 45.80 -9.60 -5.44
N ALA A 147 46.54 -9.08 -6.40
CA ALA A 147 46.60 -7.64 -6.72
C ALA A 147 45.79 -7.25 -7.96
N THR A 148 45.23 -8.21 -8.72
CA THR A 148 44.39 -7.87 -9.87
C THR A 148 43.03 -7.37 -9.41
N THR A 149 42.40 -6.50 -10.20
CA THR A 149 41.07 -5.96 -9.87
C THR A 149 40.00 -7.02 -10.10
N PHE A 150 39.12 -7.21 -9.12
CA PHE A 150 37.91 -8.02 -9.29
C PHE A 150 36.92 -7.27 -10.20
N ALA A 151 36.63 -7.84 -11.37
CA ALA A 151 35.80 -7.22 -12.39
C ALA A 151 34.90 -8.23 -13.09
N LEU A 152 33.70 -7.79 -13.48
CA LEU A 152 32.76 -8.59 -14.25
C LEU A 152 32.63 -8.01 -15.66
N THR A 153 32.73 -8.86 -16.67
CA THR A 153 32.53 -8.50 -18.07
C THR A 153 31.35 -9.26 -18.64
N GLN A 154 30.47 -8.55 -19.33
CA GLN A 154 29.34 -9.15 -20.02
C GLN A 154 29.82 -10.09 -21.12
N LEU A 155 29.17 -11.25 -21.25
CA LEU A 155 29.36 -12.20 -22.35
C LEU A 155 28.03 -12.48 -23.07
N ASN A 156 28.14 -12.94 -24.32
CA ASN A 156 27.01 -13.46 -25.11
C ASN A 156 25.76 -12.55 -25.16
N ALA A 157 25.98 -11.22 -25.17
CA ALA A 157 24.93 -10.19 -25.17
C ALA A 157 23.95 -10.22 -23.98
N SER A 158 24.27 -10.90 -22.87
CA SER A 158 23.43 -10.99 -21.67
C SER A 158 23.40 -9.68 -20.87
N GLN A 159 22.23 -9.08 -20.61
CA GLN A 159 22.15 -7.87 -19.79
C GLN A 159 22.10 -8.16 -18.29
N ALA A 160 22.29 -9.43 -17.88
CA ALA A 160 22.15 -9.87 -16.51
C ALA A 160 22.99 -9.06 -15.51
N ILE A 161 24.22 -8.66 -15.85
CA ILE A 161 25.07 -7.85 -14.96
C ILE A 161 24.42 -6.50 -14.63
N PHE A 162 23.83 -5.83 -15.63
CA PHE A 162 23.19 -4.52 -15.47
C PHE A 162 21.83 -4.64 -14.78
N ASP A 163 21.07 -5.66 -15.15
CA ASP A 163 19.74 -5.95 -14.61
C ASP A 163 19.82 -6.39 -13.13
N LEU A 164 20.83 -7.18 -12.75
CA LEU A 164 21.14 -7.53 -11.36
C LEU A 164 21.90 -6.41 -10.63
N GLY A 165 22.28 -5.35 -11.34
CA GLY A 165 22.94 -4.17 -10.78
C GLY A 165 24.34 -4.43 -10.24
N ILE A 166 25.01 -5.49 -10.70
CA ILE A 166 26.35 -5.93 -10.28
C ILE A 166 27.45 -5.45 -11.23
N SER A 167 27.18 -4.48 -12.10
CA SER A 167 28.14 -3.94 -13.09
C SER A 167 29.20 -3.01 -12.49
N VAL A 168 29.41 -3.07 -11.17
CA VAL A 168 30.30 -2.17 -10.44
C VAL A 168 31.63 -2.87 -10.24
N THR A 169 32.73 -2.21 -10.57
CA THR A 169 34.09 -2.70 -10.31
C THR A 169 34.57 -2.10 -8.99
N GLN A 170 35.01 -2.95 -8.06
CA GLN A 170 35.47 -2.54 -6.73
C GLN A 170 36.86 -3.12 -6.44
N ALA A 171 37.77 -2.30 -5.92
CA ALA A 171 39.15 -2.71 -5.64
C ALA A 171 39.27 -3.70 -4.46
N ASP A 172 38.30 -3.69 -3.54
CA ASP A 172 38.34 -4.47 -2.30
C ASP A 172 37.95 -5.95 -2.48
N GLY A 173 37.74 -6.42 -3.72
CA GLY A 173 37.32 -7.79 -4.00
C GLY A 173 35.85 -8.08 -3.66
N VAL A 174 35.07 -7.06 -3.31
CA VAL A 174 33.63 -7.19 -3.02
C VAL A 174 32.83 -6.27 -3.94
N ILE A 175 31.97 -6.84 -4.77
CA ILE A 175 31.01 -6.11 -5.60
C ILE A 175 29.66 -6.16 -4.91
N THR A 176 29.17 -4.99 -4.47
CA THR A 176 27.80 -4.87 -3.95
C THR A 176 26.96 -4.13 -4.99
N GLY A 177 25.91 -4.79 -5.46
CA GLY A 177 25.05 -4.25 -6.50
C GLY A 177 24.08 -3.18 -6.01
N ARG A 178 23.23 -2.73 -6.93
CA ARG A 178 22.09 -1.86 -6.64
C ARG A 178 20.96 -2.64 -5.97
N VAL A 179 20.11 -1.94 -5.19
CA VAL A 179 18.84 -2.50 -4.71
C VAL A 179 17.97 -2.92 -5.90
N LEU A 180 17.55 -4.18 -5.92
CA LEU A 180 16.63 -4.67 -6.93
C LEU A 180 15.19 -4.37 -6.52
N LYS A 181 14.38 -3.93 -7.49
CA LYS A 181 12.99 -3.54 -7.26
C LYS A 181 12.07 -4.52 -7.98
N ILE A 182 11.08 -5.03 -7.27
CA ILE A 182 10.02 -5.88 -7.83
C ILE A 182 8.89 -4.98 -8.35
N ASP A 183 8.25 -5.35 -9.45
CA ASP A 183 6.96 -4.73 -9.80
C ASP A 183 5.87 -5.21 -8.84
N ASN A 184 5.47 -4.33 -7.94
CA ASN A 184 4.45 -4.60 -6.93
C ASN A 184 3.03 -4.30 -7.46
N ALA A 185 2.72 -4.68 -8.70
CA ALA A 185 1.32 -4.77 -9.15
C ALA A 185 0.53 -5.86 -8.38
N ILE A 186 1.23 -6.69 -7.60
CA ILE A 186 0.62 -7.64 -6.66
C ILE A 186 0.58 -6.98 -5.28
N ASN A 187 -0.63 -6.60 -4.84
CA ASN A 187 -1.01 -6.06 -3.53
C ASN A 187 -0.73 -6.97 -2.31
N SER A 188 0.27 -7.85 -2.38
CA SER A 188 0.55 -8.86 -1.35
C SER A 188 1.81 -8.50 -0.59
N ILE A 189 1.60 -7.85 0.55
CA ILE A 189 2.20 -8.14 1.86
C ILE A 189 3.50 -8.98 1.84
N THR A 190 4.53 -8.54 1.14
CA THR A 190 5.83 -9.24 1.07
C THR A 190 6.80 -8.65 2.10
N GLY A 191 6.27 -8.26 3.26
CA GLY A 191 7.03 -7.64 4.35
C GLY A 191 6.61 -8.18 5.69
N GLY A 192 7.47 -7.94 6.67
CA GLY A 192 7.21 -8.14 8.08
C GLY A 192 5.88 -7.52 8.47
N ILE A 193 5.27 -8.14 9.47
CA ILE A 193 3.88 -7.89 9.85
C ILE A 193 3.72 -6.45 10.37
N GLY A 194 4.78 -5.83 10.90
CA GLY A 194 4.82 -4.40 11.24
C GLY A 194 4.71 -3.46 10.04
N VAL A 195 5.42 -3.76 8.95
CA VAL A 195 5.36 -2.98 7.71
C VAL A 195 3.99 -3.15 7.05
N ALA A 196 3.45 -4.37 7.06
CA ALA A 196 2.09 -4.67 6.59
C ALA A 196 1.05 -3.86 7.36
N MET A 197 1.14 -3.83 8.69
CA MET A 197 0.30 -3.02 9.57
C MET A 197 0.34 -1.55 9.18
N GLN A 198 1.54 -0.96 9.10
CA GLN A 198 1.70 0.46 8.83
C GLN A 198 1.13 0.86 7.46
N GLN A 199 1.36 0.06 6.42
CA GLN A 199 0.82 0.33 5.09
C GLN A 199 -0.72 0.32 5.08
N LYS A 200 -1.34 -0.60 5.82
CA LYS A 200 -2.81 -0.70 5.91
C LYS A 200 -3.40 0.44 6.75
N PHE A 201 -2.81 0.77 7.90
CA PHE A 201 -3.21 1.94 8.69
C PHE A 201 -3.10 3.21 7.87
N ASN A 202 -1.98 3.41 7.16
CA ASN A 202 -1.81 4.55 6.27
C ASN A 202 -2.91 4.59 5.21
N LYS A 203 -3.28 3.47 4.57
CA LYS A 203 -4.38 3.44 3.60
C LYS A 203 -5.75 3.79 4.20
N LEU A 204 -5.97 3.54 5.48
CA LEU A 204 -7.21 3.88 6.19
C LEU A 204 -7.29 5.37 6.52
N ILE A 205 -6.17 5.95 7.00
CA ILE A 205 -6.09 7.32 7.52
C ILE A 205 -5.46 8.32 6.54
N ASP A 206 -5.09 7.89 5.33
CA ASP A 206 -4.44 8.75 4.35
C ASP A 206 -5.28 10.02 4.15
N PRO A 207 -4.67 11.21 4.29
CA PRO A 207 -5.40 12.48 4.30
C PRO A 207 -6.03 12.82 2.95
N VAL A 208 -5.67 12.12 1.86
CA VAL A 208 -6.19 12.36 0.52
C VAL A 208 -7.05 11.18 0.05
N ASN A 209 -6.55 9.95 0.18
CA ASN A 209 -7.14 8.75 -0.38
C ASN A 209 -7.61 7.74 0.67
N GLY A 210 -7.58 8.14 1.94
CA GLY A 210 -8.00 7.30 3.07
C GLY A 210 -9.45 6.91 2.97
N VAL A 211 -9.76 5.65 3.29
CA VAL A 211 -11.16 5.16 3.26
C VAL A 211 -12.01 5.90 4.30
N LEU A 212 -11.45 6.18 5.48
CA LEU A 212 -12.12 6.98 6.51
C LEU A 212 -12.23 8.44 6.08
N THR A 213 -11.18 8.99 5.49
CA THR A 213 -11.16 10.37 4.99
C THR A 213 -12.24 10.60 3.94
N ARG A 214 -12.40 9.68 2.97
CA ARG A 214 -13.48 9.76 1.97
C ARG A 214 -14.86 9.66 2.61
N GLN A 215 -15.02 8.80 3.61
CA GLN A 215 -16.29 8.66 4.30
C GLN A 215 -16.64 9.93 5.10
N ASN A 216 -15.68 10.54 5.80
CA ASN A 216 -15.86 11.84 6.47
C ASN A 216 -16.18 12.95 5.47
N LYS A 217 -15.40 13.06 4.39
CA LYS A 217 -15.66 14.05 3.33
C LYS A 217 -17.07 13.90 2.73
N THR A 218 -17.53 12.67 2.51
CA THR A 218 -18.90 12.42 2.02
C THR A 218 -19.97 12.85 3.04
N LEU A 219 -19.71 12.70 4.33
CA LEU A 219 -20.61 13.16 5.40
C LEU A 219 -20.60 14.69 5.52
N ASP A 220 -19.45 15.33 5.35
CA ASP A 220 -19.31 16.79 5.34
C ASP A 220 -20.02 17.40 4.12
N ASP A 221 -19.87 16.79 2.94
CA ASP A 221 -20.56 17.20 1.71
C ASP A 221 -22.08 17.08 1.87
N ARG A 222 -22.56 15.99 2.49
CA ARG A 222 -23.99 15.82 2.82
C ARG A 222 -24.48 16.88 3.80
N THR A 223 -23.69 17.20 4.82
CA THR A 223 -24.04 18.24 5.79
C THR A 223 -24.14 19.61 5.12
N THR A 224 -23.21 19.91 4.21
CA THR A 224 -23.22 21.13 3.40
C THR A 224 -24.47 21.22 2.51
N ASP A 225 -24.84 20.12 1.84
CA ASP A 225 -26.07 20.05 1.04
C ASP A 225 -27.33 20.25 1.90
N TYR A 226 -27.37 19.64 3.10
CA TYR A 226 -28.48 19.86 4.03
C TYR A 226 -28.59 21.31 4.48
N ASN A 227 -27.47 21.98 4.79
CA ASN A 227 -27.46 23.40 5.15
C ASN A 227 -27.96 24.29 4.01
N ALA A 228 -27.51 24.04 2.77
CA ALA A 228 -27.99 24.78 1.60
C ALA A 228 -29.51 24.61 1.38
N ARG A 229 -30.04 23.40 1.59
CA ARG A 229 -31.48 23.15 1.52
C ARG A 229 -32.25 23.86 2.64
N MET A 230 -31.71 23.92 3.85
CA MET A 230 -32.31 24.68 4.95
C MET A 230 -32.44 26.17 4.59
N GLU A 231 -31.39 26.77 4.01
CA GLU A 231 -31.40 28.17 3.57
C GLU A 231 -32.46 28.43 2.47
N GLN A 232 -32.59 27.51 1.51
CA GLN A 232 -33.65 27.57 0.50
C GLN A 232 -35.04 27.45 1.12
N LEU A 233 -35.23 26.55 2.09
CA LEU A 233 -36.50 26.38 2.80
C LEU A 233 -36.86 27.62 3.62
N ASP A 234 -35.90 28.27 4.28
CA ASP A 234 -36.11 29.51 5.01
C ASP A 234 -36.55 30.64 4.08
N THR A 235 -35.91 30.75 2.92
CA THR A 235 -36.29 31.72 1.88
C THR A 235 -37.73 31.47 1.38
N LEU A 236 -38.07 30.20 1.13
CA LEU A 236 -39.44 29.82 0.74
C LEU A 236 -40.45 30.13 1.84
N LEU A 237 -40.12 29.83 3.10
CA LEU A 237 -40.98 30.11 4.25
C LEU A 237 -41.24 31.61 4.39
N ALA A 238 -40.21 32.45 4.25
CA ALA A 238 -40.32 33.91 4.24
C ALA A 238 -41.25 34.40 3.11
N SER A 239 -41.08 33.89 1.90
CA SER A 239 -41.94 34.25 0.76
C SER A 239 -43.42 33.86 0.97
N LYS A 240 -43.67 32.73 1.63
CA LYS A 240 -45.03 32.28 1.97
C LYS A 240 -45.66 33.19 3.02
N ARG A 241 -44.90 33.59 4.05
CA ARG A 241 -45.35 34.55 5.07
C ARG A 241 -45.75 35.88 4.42
N LEU A 242 -44.88 36.46 3.59
CA LEU A 242 -45.17 37.72 2.89
C LEU A 242 -46.43 37.63 2.02
N ARG A 243 -46.64 36.51 1.35
CA ARG A 243 -47.83 36.29 0.51
C ARG A 243 -49.10 36.22 1.36
N LEU A 244 -49.05 35.48 2.47
CA LEU A 244 -50.17 35.38 3.40
C LEU A 244 -50.50 36.75 4.01
N GLU A 245 -49.49 37.53 4.41
CA GLU A 245 -49.69 38.91 4.89
C GLU A 245 -50.41 39.79 3.86
N LYS A 246 -49.98 39.75 2.59
CA LYS A 246 -50.67 40.47 1.50
C LYS A 246 -52.11 39.99 1.30
N GLN A 247 -52.36 38.69 1.40
CA GLN A 247 -53.71 38.12 1.30
C GLN A 247 -54.60 38.60 2.46
N PHE A 248 -54.09 38.62 3.69
CA PHE A 248 -54.82 39.12 4.85
C PHE A 248 -55.15 40.62 4.72
N SER A 249 -54.19 41.44 4.26
CA SER A 249 -54.44 42.87 4.02
C SER A 249 -55.49 43.11 2.92
N ALA A 250 -55.46 42.32 1.84
CA ALA A 250 -56.48 42.38 0.80
C ALA A 250 -57.87 41.98 1.31
N LEU A 251 -57.94 40.91 2.13
CA LEU A 251 -59.19 40.46 2.75
C LEU A 251 -59.74 41.51 3.72
N GLU A 252 -58.89 42.18 4.50
CA GLU A 252 -59.28 43.29 5.37
C GLU A 252 -59.84 44.47 4.58
N SER A 253 -59.21 44.82 3.45
CA SER A 253 -59.71 45.84 2.52
C SER A 253 -61.07 45.46 1.93
N SER A 254 -61.23 44.22 1.46
CA SER A 254 -62.52 43.72 0.96
C SER A 254 -63.59 43.70 2.05
N LEU A 255 -63.25 43.32 3.28
CA LEU A 255 -64.18 43.36 4.41
C LEU A 255 -64.60 44.79 4.76
N SER A 256 -63.66 45.74 4.75
CA SER A 256 -63.93 47.17 4.95
C SER A 256 -64.85 47.73 3.86
N GLN A 257 -64.63 47.36 2.59
CA GLN A 257 -65.52 47.71 1.49
C GLN A 257 -66.91 47.07 1.64
N LEU A 258 -67.00 45.80 2.03
CA LEU A 258 -68.28 45.12 2.28
C LEU A 258 -69.05 45.77 3.44
N GLN A 259 -68.36 46.15 4.52
CA GLN A 259 -68.98 46.91 5.62
C GLN A 259 -69.45 48.30 5.15
N GLY A 260 -68.69 48.97 4.29
CA GLY A 260 -69.12 50.23 3.66
C GLY A 260 -70.33 50.07 2.73
N GLN A 261 -70.36 49.00 1.93
CA GLN A 261 -71.50 48.64 1.10
C GLN A 261 -72.74 48.32 1.94
N GLN A 262 -72.59 47.58 3.04
CA GLN A 262 -73.70 47.28 3.95
C GLN A 262 -74.29 48.55 4.58
N ARG A 263 -73.47 49.54 4.93
CA ARG A 263 -73.95 50.85 5.39
C ARG A 263 -74.67 51.64 4.29
N SER A 264 -74.16 51.60 3.06
CA SER A 264 -74.81 52.24 1.89
C SER A 264 -76.16 51.60 1.58
N LEU A 265 -76.25 50.27 1.58
CA LEU A 265 -77.50 49.53 1.40
C LEU A 265 -78.52 49.84 2.51
N GLY A 266 -78.07 49.92 3.76
CA GLY A 266 -78.90 50.39 4.86
C GLY A 266 -79.45 51.80 4.63
N SER A 267 -78.62 52.73 4.11
CA SER A 267 -79.05 54.11 3.81
C SER A 267 -80.05 54.21 2.66
N ILE A 268 -79.90 53.39 1.62
CA ILE A 268 -80.84 53.31 0.48
C ILE A 268 -82.19 52.75 0.94
N GLN A 269 -82.19 51.74 1.82
CA GLN A 269 -83.42 51.17 2.36
C GLN A 269 -84.21 52.18 3.21
N THR A 270 -83.53 53.04 3.98
CA THR A 270 -84.18 54.16 4.71
C THR A 270 -84.71 55.28 3.79
N ILE A 271 -84.09 55.52 2.63
CA ILE A 271 -84.57 56.53 1.68
C ILE A 271 -85.79 56.02 0.90
N SER A 272 -85.82 54.72 0.54
CA SER A 272 -87.01 54.10 -0.08
C SER A 272 -88.18 53.92 0.87
N ALA A 273 -87.96 53.90 2.19
CA ALA A 273 -89.03 53.84 3.20
C ALA A 273 -89.65 55.21 3.56
N ASN A 274 -89.04 56.32 3.12
CA ASN A 274 -89.46 57.69 3.41
C ASN A 274 -90.09 58.42 2.19
N ARG A 275 -90.55 57.66 1.18
CA ARG A 275 -91.39 58.16 0.07
C ARG A 275 -92.78 57.58 0.16
#